data_AF-A0A3P6TTV1-F1
#
_entry.id   AF-A0A3P6TTV1-F1
#
_cell.length_a   1.000
_cell.length_b   1.000
_cell.length_c   1.000
_cell.angle_alpha   90.00
_cell.angle_beta   90.00
_cell.angle_gamma   90.00
#
_symmetry.space_group_name_H-M   'P 1'
#
loop_
_entity.id
_entity.type
_entity.pdbx_description
1 polymer ?
#
loop_
_entity_poly.entity_id
_entity_poly.type
_entity_poly.pdbx_seq_one_letter_code
_entity_poly.pdbx_strand_id
1 'polypeptide(L)'
;MGESTSTPCSSNSFIEIAGNYGVAHKHLVQLIIGHGILQTHYFYNKFVHYVQIYNSDSTITQPDEEQEKILVEKLIATINNALASLFLRLIQVDDEYDDENSYIVLLSDQRPSNFLFDASGFTQTEVTLFYLWVCAICNSENGEILKHEALSIASDLLAKDEERAVIRLDTRAVAELQNYFSAHTNQFKLEKCVVCGKFIVMKNRAVFCETCRSFCHRQCGLKIIKSVRTERVLCPGKLASGESCSVAFHVPDSTNGVERGRKGSHRRHIVNDFEEQHESDVALHSTERSHDAKV
;
A
#
# COMPACT_ATOMS: atom_id res chain seq x y z
N MET A 1 23.80 -45.95 -30.82
CA MET A 1 24.49 -45.68 -29.54
C MET A 1 24.91 -44.23 -29.56
N GLY A 2 24.41 -43.30 -28.76
CA GLY A 2 23.26 -43.21 -27.88
C GLY A 2 23.05 -41.70 -27.76
N GLU A 3 21.84 -41.23 -28.01
CA GLU A 3 21.49 -39.81 -27.97
C GLU A 3 21.64 -39.29 -26.54
N SER A 4 22.50 -38.30 -26.35
CA SER A 4 22.64 -37.56 -25.11
C SER A 4 21.39 -36.70 -24.93
N THR A 5 20.40 -37.23 -24.22
CA THR A 5 19.25 -36.47 -23.73
C THR A 5 19.75 -35.40 -22.75
N SER A 6 19.83 -34.17 -23.22
CA SER A 6 19.94 -32.99 -22.38
C SER A 6 18.64 -32.87 -21.58
N THR A 7 18.68 -33.19 -20.30
CA THR A 7 17.64 -32.81 -19.35
C THR A 7 17.60 -31.27 -19.30
N PRO A 8 16.44 -30.61 -19.54
CA PRO A 8 16.35 -29.18 -19.33
C PRO A 8 16.43 -28.92 -17.82
N CYS A 9 17.49 -28.27 -17.37
CA CYS A 9 17.60 -27.73 -16.02
C CYS A 9 16.46 -26.70 -15.86
N SER A 10 15.46 -27.00 -15.02
CA SER A 10 14.27 -26.14 -14.86
C SER A 10 14.67 -24.85 -14.15
N SER A 11 14.97 -23.81 -14.92
CA SER A 11 15.07 -22.45 -14.40
C SER A 11 13.67 -21.95 -14.05
N ASN A 12 13.17 -22.30 -12.87
CA ASN A 12 11.89 -21.81 -12.37
C ASN A 12 12.02 -20.30 -12.10
N SER A 13 11.34 -19.48 -12.89
CA SER A 13 11.32 -18.03 -12.67
C SER A 13 10.56 -17.68 -11.39
N PHE A 14 10.91 -16.57 -10.70
CA PHE A 14 10.13 -16.07 -9.55
C PHE A 14 8.64 -15.92 -9.88
N ILE A 15 8.33 -15.57 -11.13
CA ILE A 15 6.97 -15.40 -11.66
C ILE A 15 6.17 -16.71 -11.67
N GLU A 16 6.83 -17.84 -11.88
CA GLU A 16 6.23 -19.16 -11.86
C GLU A 16 5.97 -19.62 -10.42
N ILE A 17 6.98 -19.47 -9.55
CA ILE A 17 6.87 -19.80 -8.12
C ILE A 17 5.78 -18.96 -7.46
N ALA A 18 5.69 -17.66 -7.79
CA ALA A 18 4.66 -16.76 -7.25
C ALA A 18 3.22 -17.19 -7.58
N GLY A 19 3.02 -17.97 -8.65
CA GLY A 19 1.70 -18.45 -9.06
C GLY A 19 1.15 -19.60 -8.21
N ASN A 20 1.99 -20.30 -7.45
CA ASN A 20 1.59 -21.46 -6.66
C ASN A 20 1.81 -21.17 -5.18
N TYR A 21 0.74 -21.11 -4.40
CA TYR A 21 0.81 -20.79 -2.98
C TYR A 21 1.66 -21.84 -2.22
N GLY A 22 2.76 -21.39 -1.61
CA GLY A 22 3.76 -22.25 -0.98
C GLY A 22 4.30 -21.71 0.35
N VAL A 23 5.41 -22.28 0.83
CA VAL A 23 6.04 -21.92 2.11
C VAL A 23 6.49 -20.46 2.13
N ALA A 24 7.07 -19.97 1.03
CA ALA A 24 7.45 -18.56 0.90
C ALA A 24 6.26 -17.60 1.03
N HIS A 25 5.09 -17.95 0.47
CA HIS A 25 3.87 -17.15 0.63
C HIS A 25 3.36 -17.15 2.07
N LYS A 26 3.46 -18.29 2.77
CA LYS A 26 3.04 -18.38 4.19
C LYS A 26 3.87 -17.44 5.07
N HIS A 27 5.20 -17.42 4.91
CA HIS A 27 6.05 -16.50 5.66
C HIS A 27 5.78 -15.03 5.32
N LEU A 28 5.53 -14.73 4.05
CA LEU A 28 5.15 -13.38 3.64
C LEU A 28 3.80 -12.95 4.25
N VAL A 29 2.84 -13.88 4.35
CA VAL A 29 1.55 -13.65 5.02
C VAL A 29 1.74 -13.43 6.52
N GLN A 30 2.58 -14.22 7.19
CA GLN A 30 2.90 -14.03 8.62
C GLN A 30 3.51 -12.65 8.87
N LEU A 31 4.46 -12.25 8.01
CA LEU A 31 5.11 -10.95 8.09
C LEU A 31 4.08 -9.81 7.97
N ILE A 32 3.21 -9.83 6.95
CA ILE A 32 2.23 -8.76 6.76
C ILE A 32 1.08 -8.81 7.77
N ILE A 33 0.76 -9.95 8.38
CA ILE A 33 -0.19 -10.01 9.51
C ILE A 33 0.40 -9.28 10.73
N GLY A 34 1.69 -9.45 11.01
CA GLY A 34 2.36 -8.77 12.12
C GLY A 34 2.45 -7.25 11.94
N HIS A 35 2.61 -6.77 10.70
CA HIS A 35 2.82 -5.35 10.40
C HIS A 35 1.56 -4.62 9.91
N GLY A 36 0.65 -5.33 9.24
CA GLY A 36 -0.55 -4.82 8.55
C GLY A 36 -0.30 -4.02 7.27
N ILE A 37 0.88 -3.43 7.11
CA ILE A 37 1.31 -2.69 5.92
C ILE A 37 2.80 -2.92 5.65
N LEU A 38 3.18 -3.07 4.38
CA LEU A 38 4.57 -3.19 3.95
C LEU A 38 4.81 -2.35 2.70
N GLN A 39 5.98 -1.73 2.55
CA GLN A 39 6.36 -1.11 1.27
C GLN A 39 6.38 -2.17 0.16
N THR A 40 5.88 -1.85 -1.04
CA THR A 40 5.79 -2.80 -2.16
C THR A 40 7.14 -3.42 -2.48
N HIS A 41 8.20 -2.60 -2.52
CA HIS A 41 9.55 -3.08 -2.80
C HIS A 41 10.06 -4.05 -1.72
N TYR A 42 9.77 -3.76 -0.46
CA TYR A 42 10.13 -4.66 0.64
C TYR A 42 9.35 -5.97 0.59
N PHE A 43 8.05 -5.90 0.27
CA PHE A 43 7.16 -7.05 0.18
C PHE A 43 7.67 -8.10 -0.83
N TYR A 44 7.98 -7.71 -2.08
CA TYR A 44 8.46 -8.68 -3.06
C TYR A 44 9.90 -9.13 -2.75
N ASN A 45 10.76 -8.26 -2.20
CA ASN A 45 12.12 -8.65 -1.84
C ASN A 45 12.15 -9.70 -0.73
N LYS A 46 11.28 -9.60 0.28
CA LYS A 46 11.15 -10.65 1.29
C LYS A 46 10.63 -11.95 0.68
N PHE A 47 9.71 -11.90 -0.29
CA PHE A 47 9.33 -13.10 -1.04
C PHE A 47 10.52 -13.74 -1.77
N VAL A 48 11.27 -12.95 -2.54
CA VAL A 48 12.49 -13.40 -3.24
C VAL A 48 13.47 -14.06 -2.26
N HIS A 49 13.69 -13.42 -1.11
CA HIS A 49 14.56 -13.94 -0.07
C HIS A 49 14.07 -15.28 0.50
N TYR A 50 12.77 -15.41 0.81
CA TYR A 50 12.21 -16.68 1.27
C TYR A 50 12.34 -17.78 0.22
N VAL A 51 12.09 -17.47 -1.06
CA VAL A 51 12.27 -18.44 -2.15
C VAL A 51 13.72 -18.91 -2.23
N GLN A 52 14.70 -18.02 -2.08
CA GLN A 52 16.13 -18.35 -2.08
C GLN A 52 16.53 -19.25 -0.90
N ILE A 53 15.95 -19.03 0.28
CA ILE A 53 16.17 -19.89 1.46
C ILE A 53 15.67 -21.31 1.21
N TYR A 54 14.50 -21.47 0.60
CA TYR A 54 13.87 -22.78 0.41
C TYR A 54 14.26 -23.48 -0.89
N ASN A 55 14.85 -22.78 -1.87
CA ASN A 55 15.29 -23.32 -3.15
C ASN A 55 16.77 -22.99 -3.42
N SER A 56 17.65 -23.63 -2.66
CA SER A 56 19.11 -23.43 -2.67
C SER A 56 19.81 -23.68 -4.02
N ASP A 57 19.16 -24.36 -4.97
CA ASP A 57 19.73 -24.70 -6.29
C ASP A 57 19.34 -23.71 -7.40
N SER A 58 18.68 -22.62 -7.07
CA SER A 58 18.13 -21.69 -8.06
C SER A 58 19.02 -20.45 -8.23
N THR A 59 19.76 -20.39 -9.36
CA THR A 59 20.35 -19.13 -9.85
C THR A 59 19.24 -18.26 -10.41
N ILE A 60 18.48 -17.61 -9.54
CA ILE A 60 17.38 -16.75 -9.97
C ILE A 60 17.89 -15.31 -10.12
N THR A 61 17.77 -14.77 -11.33
CA THR A 61 18.07 -13.37 -11.63
C THR A 61 17.07 -12.46 -10.92
N GLN A 62 17.55 -11.37 -10.32
CA GLN A 62 16.70 -10.32 -9.74
C GLN A 62 15.76 -9.76 -10.83
N PRO A 63 14.46 -9.57 -10.54
CA PRO A 63 13.52 -9.04 -11.51
C PRO A 63 13.86 -7.59 -11.88
N ASP A 64 13.67 -7.24 -13.16
CA ASP A 64 13.61 -5.84 -13.59
C ASP A 64 12.30 -5.15 -13.12
N GLU A 65 12.14 -3.86 -13.38
CA GLU A 65 10.98 -3.08 -12.90
C GLU A 65 9.63 -3.58 -13.44
N GLU A 66 9.59 -4.07 -14.69
CA GLU A 66 8.36 -4.62 -15.26
C GLU A 66 8.05 -6.00 -14.65
N GLN A 67 9.08 -6.81 -14.46
CA GLN A 67 8.98 -8.11 -13.77
C GLN A 67 8.59 -7.94 -12.30
N GLU A 68 9.06 -6.90 -11.62
CA GLU A 68 8.68 -6.54 -10.25
C GLU A 68 7.17 -6.32 -10.17
N LYS A 69 6.62 -5.53 -11.09
CA LYS A 69 5.18 -5.26 -11.15
C LYS A 69 4.37 -6.54 -11.39
N ILE A 70 4.75 -7.35 -12.37
CA ILE A 70 4.09 -8.63 -12.67
C ILE A 70 4.17 -9.58 -11.48
N LEU A 71 5.31 -9.62 -10.80
CA LEU A 71 5.54 -10.45 -9.63
C LEU A 71 4.62 -10.03 -8.47
N VAL A 72 4.54 -8.74 -8.16
CA VAL A 72 3.67 -8.19 -7.11
C VAL A 72 2.20 -8.51 -7.40
N GLU A 73 1.73 -8.26 -8.63
CA GLU A 73 0.35 -8.55 -9.03
C GLU A 73 0.01 -10.04 -8.84
N LYS A 74 0.92 -10.94 -9.26
CA LYS A 74 0.75 -12.38 -9.07
C LYS A 74 0.76 -12.78 -7.60
N LEU A 75 1.67 -12.24 -6.79
CA LEU A 75 1.74 -12.53 -5.36
C LEU A 75 0.45 -12.14 -4.65
N ILE A 76 -0.06 -10.93 -4.91
CA ILE A 76 -1.32 -10.46 -4.36
C ILE A 76 -2.46 -11.40 -4.76
N ALA A 77 -2.58 -11.75 -6.04
CA ALA A 77 -3.63 -12.64 -6.51
C ALA A 77 -3.57 -14.03 -5.84
N THR A 78 -2.40 -14.66 -5.82
CA THR A 78 -2.19 -15.98 -5.21
C THR A 78 -2.48 -15.97 -3.72
N ILE A 79 -2.01 -14.94 -2.99
CA ILE A 79 -2.24 -14.81 -1.55
C ILE A 79 -3.71 -14.51 -1.24
N ASN A 80 -4.35 -13.63 -2.01
CA ASN A 80 -5.77 -13.29 -1.82
C ASN A 80 -6.68 -14.51 -1.98
N ASN A 81 -6.36 -15.41 -2.92
CA ASN A 81 -7.10 -16.67 -3.05
C ASN A 81 -7.03 -17.52 -1.77
N ALA A 82 -5.89 -17.50 -1.06
CA ALA A 82 -5.73 -18.21 0.21
C ALA A 82 -6.38 -17.47 1.38
N LEU A 83 -6.36 -16.14 1.39
CA LEU A 83 -6.91 -15.29 2.45
C LEU A 83 -8.43 -15.09 2.36
N ALA A 84 -9.05 -15.34 1.20
CA ALA A 84 -10.46 -15.09 0.95
C ALA A 84 -11.39 -15.78 1.97
N SER A 85 -11.07 -17.00 2.40
CA SER A 85 -11.84 -17.74 3.41
C SER A 85 -11.80 -17.10 4.81
N LEU A 86 -10.82 -16.25 5.06
CA LEU A 86 -10.65 -15.50 6.32
C LEU A 86 -11.24 -14.10 6.24
N PHE A 87 -11.87 -13.73 5.11
CA PHE A 87 -12.33 -12.36 4.84
C PHE A 87 -11.20 -11.33 4.94
N LEU A 88 -9.99 -11.74 4.55
CA LEU A 88 -8.82 -10.89 4.48
C LEU A 88 -8.39 -10.75 3.02
N ARG A 89 -7.82 -9.59 2.68
CA ARG A 89 -7.22 -9.36 1.36
C ARG A 89 -6.07 -8.38 1.42
N LEU A 90 -5.10 -8.61 0.56
CA LEU A 90 -4.04 -7.69 0.23
C LEU A 90 -4.48 -6.76 -0.89
N ILE A 91 -4.17 -5.48 -0.75
CA ILE A 91 -4.25 -4.51 -1.83
C ILE A 91 -2.97 -3.71 -1.94
N GLN A 92 -2.63 -3.29 -3.16
CA GLN A 92 -1.63 -2.27 -3.37
C GLN A 92 -2.26 -0.88 -3.28
N VAL A 93 -1.62 0.03 -2.57
CA VAL A 93 -2.05 1.40 -2.33
C VAL A 93 -0.86 2.34 -2.56
N ASP A 94 -1.10 3.43 -3.28
CA ASP A 94 -0.09 4.48 -3.42
C ASP A 94 -0.16 5.44 -2.23
N ASP A 95 0.98 5.96 -1.80
CA ASP A 95 1.01 7.00 -0.78
C ASP A 95 0.40 8.31 -1.34
N GLU A 96 -0.51 8.95 -0.60
CA GLU A 96 -1.05 10.24 -1.02
C GLU A 96 -0.14 11.42 -0.63
N TYR A 97 0.89 11.19 0.19
CA TYR A 97 1.83 12.18 0.73
C TYR A 97 3.20 12.17 0.08
N ASP A 98 3.54 11.14 -0.70
CA ASP A 98 4.68 11.14 -1.61
C ASP A 98 4.29 10.60 -3.00
N ASP A 99 5.19 10.64 -3.98
CA ASP A 99 4.96 10.10 -5.34
C ASP A 99 5.81 8.85 -5.62
N GLU A 100 6.60 8.41 -4.66
CA GLU A 100 7.65 7.40 -4.84
C GLU A 100 7.26 6.05 -4.26
N ASN A 101 6.46 6.06 -3.20
CA ASN A 101 6.15 4.88 -2.43
C ASN A 101 4.76 4.34 -2.76
N SER A 102 4.71 3.02 -2.81
CA SER A 102 3.47 2.26 -2.75
C SER A 102 3.63 1.17 -1.71
N TYR A 103 2.51 0.73 -1.17
CA TYR A 103 2.44 -0.21 -0.06
C TYR A 103 1.48 -1.34 -0.39
N ILE A 104 1.75 -2.51 0.16
CA ILE A 104 0.82 -3.62 0.26
C ILE A 104 0.18 -3.55 1.64
N VAL A 105 -1.14 -3.44 1.68
CA VAL A 105 -1.94 -3.31 2.90
C VAL A 105 -2.81 -4.55 3.06
N LEU A 106 -2.79 -5.15 4.24
CA LEU A 106 -3.71 -6.20 4.63
C LEU A 106 -5.01 -5.56 5.17
N LEU A 107 -6.12 -5.84 4.51
CA LEU A 107 -7.44 -5.37 4.89
C LEU A 107 -8.33 -6.52 5.34
N SER A 108 -9.24 -6.21 6.25
CA SER A 108 -10.39 -7.05 6.58
C SER A 108 -11.61 -6.61 5.80
N ASP A 109 -12.27 -7.56 5.15
CA ASP A 109 -13.57 -7.37 4.52
C ASP A 109 -14.73 -7.59 5.51
N GLN A 110 -14.44 -8.00 6.75
CA GLN A 110 -15.45 -8.06 7.80
C GLN A 110 -15.87 -6.66 8.24
N ARG A 111 -17.16 -6.49 8.53
CA ARG A 111 -17.64 -5.27 9.17
C ARG A 111 -17.09 -5.19 10.60
N PRO A 112 -16.77 -3.99 11.09
CA PRO A 112 -16.43 -3.79 12.50
C PRO A 112 -17.53 -4.42 13.37
N SER A 113 -17.13 -5.33 14.24
CA SER A 113 -18.01 -5.89 15.26
C SER A 113 -17.60 -5.34 16.61
N ASN A 114 -18.55 -5.24 17.55
CA ASN A 114 -18.24 -4.82 18.92
C ASN A 114 -17.16 -5.72 19.55
N PHE A 115 -17.09 -7.00 19.15
CA PHE A 115 -16.04 -7.91 19.58
C PHE A 115 -14.63 -7.48 19.13
N LEU A 116 -14.46 -7.05 17.87
CA LEU A 116 -13.17 -6.56 17.39
C LEU A 116 -12.79 -5.23 18.04
N PHE A 117 -13.79 -4.42 18.38
CA PHE A 117 -13.61 -3.19 19.13
C PHE A 117 -13.12 -3.49 20.56
N ASP A 118 -13.77 -4.40 21.26
CA ASP A 118 -13.38 -4.82 22.60
C ASP A 118 -11.98 -5.47 22.62
N ALA A 119 -11.63 -6.21 21.55
CA ALA A 119 -10.31 -6.82 21.38
C ALA A 119 -9.19 -5.82 21.05
N SER A 120 -9.53 -4.60 20.62
CA SER A 120 -8.54 -3.57 20.24
C SER A 120 -7.84 -2.94 21.45
N GLY A 121 -8.43 -3.04 22.64
CA GLY A 121 -7.91 -2.42 23.86
C GLY A 121 -8.15 -0.91 23.96
N PHE A 122 -8.76 -0.27 22.95
CA PHE A 122 -9.12 1.14 23.01
C PHE A 122 -10.38 1.37 23.84
N THR A 123 -10.35 2.44 24.63
CA THR A 123 -11.54 2.97 25.32
C THR A 123 -12.48 3.67 24.35
N GLN A 124 -13.76 3.78 24.73
CA GLN A 124 -14.74 4.54 23.96
C GLN A 124 -14.33 6.01 23.76
N THR A 125 -13.65 6.59 24.75
CA THR A 125 -13.14 7.97 24.68
C THR A 125 -12.05 8.11 23.63
N GLU A 126 -11.07 7.20 23.61
CA GLU A 126 -9.98 7.21 22.63
C GLU A 126 -10.50 7.04 21.21
N VAL A 127 -11.51 6.18 21.02
CA VAL A 127 -12.14 5.98 19.72
C VAL A 127 -12.94 7.20 19.28
N THR A 128 -13.64 7.84 20.21
CA THR A 128 -14.35 9.10 19.93
C THR A 128 -13.36 10.18 19.53
N LEU A 129 -12.23 10.29 20.22
CA LEU A 129 -11.16 11.23 19.88
C LEU A 129 -10.55 10.92 18.51
N PHE A 130 -10.27 9.65 18.21
CA PHE A 130 -9.80 9.22 16.89
C PHE A 130 -10.77 9.63 15.79
N TYR A 131 -12.08 9.43 15.99
CA TYR A 131 -13.11 9.88 15.04
C TYR A 131 -13.09 11.40 14.82
N LEU A 132 -12.94 12.19 15.89
CA LEU A 132 -12.86 13.66 15.76
C LEU A 132 -11.61 14.09 14.98
N TRP A 133 -10.47 13.42 15.18
CA TRP A 133 -9.27 13.67 14.38
C TRP A 133 -9.45 13.27 12.92
N VAL A 134 -10.04 12.11 12.63
CA VAL A 134 -10.38 11.72 11.25
C VAL A 134 -11.26 12.78 10.59
N CYS A 135 -12.26 13.30 11.30
CA CYS A 135 -13.13 14.38 10.80
C CYS A 135 -12.35 15.66 10.50
N ALA A 136 -11.46 16.08 11.39
CA ALA A 136 -10.67 17.28 11.21
C ALA A 136 -9.69 17.14 10.02
N ILE A 137 -9.00 16.00 9.94
CA ILE A 137 -8.07 15.66 8.84
C ILE A 137 -8.80 15.62 7.49
N CYS A 138 -9.91 14.90 7.38
CA CYS A 138 -10.63 14.75 6.10
C CYS A 138 -11.27 16.06 5.61
N ASN A 139 -11.49 17.01 6.51
CA ASN A 139 -12.04 18.32 6.18
C ASN A 139 -10.96 19.39 5.96
N SER A 140 -9.69 19.10 6.21
CA SER A 140 -8.58 19.99 5.86
C SER A 140 -8.21 19.86 4.38
N GLU A 141 -7.57 20.89 3.81
CA GLU A 141 -7.12 20.86 2.40
C GLU A 141 -5.86 20.01 2.21
N ASN A 142 -5.03 19.95 3.26
CA ASN A 142 -3.73 19.30 3.26
C ASN A 142 -3.78 17.87 3.82
N GLY A 143 -4.95 17.31 4.10
CA GLY A 143 -5.06 15.95 4.66
C GLY A 143 -4.34 15.75 5.99
N GLU A 144 -4.12 16.84 6.74
CA GLU A 144 -3.41 16.86 8.01
C GLU A 144 -4.00 17.92 8.94
N ILE A 145 -3.72 17.80 10.24
CA ILE A 145 -4.01 18.79 11.28
C ILE A 145 -2.76 19.05 12.10
N LEU A 146 -2.65 20.22 12.71
CA LEU A 146 -1.53 20.51 13.60
C LEU A 146 -1.72 19.79 14.94
N LYS A 147 -0.63 19.38 15.58
CA LYS A 147 -0.66 18.70 16.89
C LYS A 147 -1.45 19.49 17.92
N HIS A 148 -1.29 20.82 17.96
CA HIS A 148 -2.06 21.65 18.89
C HIS A 148 -3.56 21.68 18.56
N GLU A 149 -3.97 21.60 17.29
CA GLU A 149 -5.38 21.48 16.90
C GLU A 149 -5.93 20.13 17.36
N ALA A 150 -5.18 19.04 17.17
CA ALA A 150 -5.55 17.71 17.64
C ALA A 150 -5.71 17.65 19.17
N LEU A 151 -4.81 18.30 19.92
CA LEU A 151 -4.90 18.41 21.38
C LEU A 151 -6.06 19.31 21.82
N SER A 152 -6.32 20.40 21.11
CA SER A 152 -7.49 21.26 21.37
C SER A 152 -8.81 20.53 21.17
N ILE A 153 -8.88 19.59 20.22
CA ILE A 153 -10.04 18.70 20.05
C ILE A 153 -10.20 17.76 21.26
N ALA A 154 -9.10 17.34 21.88
CA ALA A 154 -9.12 16.47 23.06
C ALA A 154 -9.49 17.23 24.34
N SER A 155 -9.18 18.53 24.46
CA SER A 155 -9.46 19.38 25.63
C SER A 155 -9.11 20.86 25.39
N ASP A 156 -9.82 21.79 26.05
CA ASP A 156 -9.49 23.23 26.13
C ASP A 156 -8.19 23.53 26.92
N LEU A 157 -7.49 22.50 27.43
CA LEU A 157 -6.58 22.62 28.58
C LEU A 157 -5.11 22.19 28.33
N LEU A 158 -4.62 22.19 27.09
CA LEU A 158 -3.22 21.89 26.84
C LEU A 158 -2.44 23.10 26.32
N ALA A 159 -1.33 23.38 27.01
CA ALA A 159 -0.42 24.47 26.73
C ALA A 159 0.04 24.47 25.27
N LYS A 160 0.28 25.67 24.74
CA LYS A 160 0.83 25.88 23.40
C LYS A 160 2.13 25.09 23.25
N ASP A 161 2.04 23.96 22.58
CA ASP A 161 3.21 23.27 22.06
C ASP A 161 3.71 24.07 20.85
N GLU A 162 4.93 24.60 20.94
CA GLU A 162 5.54 25.43 19.89
C GLU A 162 6.08 24.60 18.72
N GLU A 163 6.09 23.27 18.86
CA GLU A 163 6.57 22.37 17.83
C GLU A 163 5.53 22.20 16.71
N ARG A 164 5.93 22.51 15.47
CA ARG A 164 5.11 22.30 14.26
C ARG A 164 5.06 20.82 13.89
N ALA A 165 4.51 20.00 14.76
CA ALA A 165 4.16 18.62 14.46
C ALA A 165 2.78 18.58 13.80
N VAL A 166 2.64 17.77 12.76
CA VAL A 166 1.38 17.50 12.08
C VAL A 166 0.93 16.06 12.35
N ILE A 167 -0.38 15.86 12.40
CA ILE A 167 -1.02 14.55 12.48
C ILE A 167 -1.77 14.34 11.17
N ARG A 168 -1.57 13.16 10.58
CA ARG A 168 -2.18 12.75 9.31
C ARG A 168 -2.59 11.29 9.38
N LEU A 169 -3.53 10.89 8.53
CA LEU A 169 -3.84 9.47 8.35
C LEU A 169 -2.71 8.82 7.57
N ASP A 170 -2.17 7.72 8.08
CA ASP A 170 -1.19 6.94 7.34
C ASP A 170 -1.85 6.19 6.16
N THR A 171 -1.03 5.69 5.25
CA THR A 171 -1.49 5.00 4.02
C THR A 171 -2.39 3.80 4.34
N ARG A 172 -2.14 3.11 5.46
CA ARG A 172 -2.96 2.01 5.94
C ARG A 172 -4.34 2.49 6.37
N ALA A 173 -4.43 3.52 7.22
CA ALA A 173 -5.70 4.07 7.68
C ALA A 173 -6.53 4.62 6.51
N VAL A 174 -5.90 5.31 5.55
CA VAL A 174 -6.61 5.78 4.34
C VAL A 174 -7.22 4.62 3.56
N ALA A 175 -6.51 3.48 3.48
CA ALA A 175 -7.00 2.28 2.80
C ALA A 175 -8.14 1.59 3.57
N GLU A 176 -8.00 1.42 4.88
CA GLU A 176 -9.00 0.79 5.75
C GLU A 176 -10.29 1.61 5.84
N LEU A 177 -10.19 2.93 5.88
CA LEU A 177 -11.32 3.83 6.10
C LEU A 177 -12.15 4.15 4.83
N GLN A 178 -11.81 3.61 3.65
CA GLN A 178 -12.55 3.90 2.40
C GLN A 178 -14.06 3.59 2.49
N ASN A 179 -14.41 2.47 3.13
CA ASN A 179 -15.81 2.10 3.35
C ASN A 179 -16.49 3.03 4.35
N TYR A 180 -15.73 3.45 5.37
CA TYR A 180 -16.21 4.38 6.39
C TYR A 180 -16.51 5.76 5.80
N PHE A 181 -15.62 6.28 4.94
CA PHE A 181 -15.83 7.51 4.19
C PHE A 181 -17.07 7.42 3.29
N SER A 182 -17.27 6.27 2.64
CA SER A 182 -18.45 6.02 1.80
C SER A 182 -19.76 6.05 2.59
N ALA A 183 -19.76 5.54 3.83
CA ALA A 183 -20.94 5.53 4.68
C ALA A 183 -21.29 6.91 5.27
N HIS A 184 -20.32 7.83 5.31
CA HIS A 184 -20.43 9.13 5.98
C HIS A 184 -20.07 10.30 5.05
N THR A 185 -20.44 10.22 3.76
CA THR A 185 -20.12 11.25 2.75
C THR A 185 -20.61 12.65 3.12
N ASN A 186 -21.64 12.76 3.96
CA ASN A 186 -22.16 14.07 4.40
C ASN A 186 -21.31 14.70 5.52
N GLN A 187 -20.48 13.92 6.20
CA GLN A 187 -19.60 14.38 7.28
C GLN A 187 -18.21 14.75 6.76
N PHE A 188 -17.77 14.09 5.69
CA PHE A 188 -16.47 14.30 5.08
C PHE A 188 -16.61 15.01 3.75
N LYS A 189 -15.98 16.17 3.59
CA LYS A 189 -15.92 16.88 2.31
C LYS A 189 -14.88 16.25 1.35
N LEU A 190 -14.82 14.93 1.27
CA LEU A 190 -13.82 14.21 0.45
C LEU A 190 -14.32 14.01 -0.97
N GLU A 191 -13.40 14.13 -1.92
CA GLU A 191 -13.67 13.93 -3.34
C GLU A 191 -13.20 12.54 -3.76
N LYS A 192 -13.86 11.95 -4.78
CA LYS A 192 -13.43 10.67 -5.33
C LYS A 192 -12.52 10.89 -6.54
N CYS A 193 -11.45 10.12 -6.58
CA CYS A 193 -10.60 10.03 -7.75
C CYS A 193 -11.36 9.37 -8.90
N VAL A 194 -11.41 10.05 -10.04
CA VAL A 194 -12.11 9.56 -11.23
C VAL A 194 -11.48 8.32 -11.86
N VAL A 195 -10.22 8.03 -11.52
CA VAL A 195 -9.47 6.88 -12.07
C VAL A 195 -9.68 5.63 -11.23
N CYS A 196 -9.48 5.71 -9.91
CA CYS A 196 -9.53 4.54 -9.03
C CYS A 196 -10.83 4.43 -8.21
N GLY A 197 -11.68 5.46 -8.23
CA GLY A 197 -12.94 5.52 -7.49
C GLY A 197 -12.81 5.69 -5.97
N LYS A 198 -11.57 5.73 -5.44
CA LYS A 198 -11.27 5.91 -4.01
C LYS A 198 -11.33 7.39 -3.62
N PHE A 199 -11.58 7.65 -2.34
CA PHE A 199 -11.53 9.01 -1.80
C PHE A 199 -10.10 9.55 -1.79
N ILE A 200 -9.99 10.86 -1.98
CA ILE A 200 -8.75 11.63 -1.92
C ILE A 200 -8.74 12.40 -0.60
N VAL A 201 -7.78 12.08 0.25
CA VAL A 201 -7.54 12.79 1.52
C VAL A 201 -6.67 14.03 1.27
N MET A 202 -5.65 13.92 0.43
CA MET A 202 -4.72 15.01 0.08
C MET A 202 -5.22 15.85 -1.11
N LYS A 203 -6.20 16.73 -0.87
CA LYS A 203 -6.82 17.55 -1.93
C LYS A 203 -5.84 18.51 -2.60
N ASN A 204 -4.97 19.13 -1.83
CA ASN A 204 -3.97 20.08 -2.32
C ASN A 204 -2.96 19.47 -3.32
N ARG A 205 -2.74 18.15 -3.27
CA ARG A 205 -1.89 17.40 -4.21
C ARG A 205 -2.67 16.75 -5.34
N ALA A 206 -3.99 16.69 -5.24
CA ALA A 206 -4.85 16.11 -6.25
C ALA A 206 -4.78 16.89 -7.56
N VAL A 207 -4.93 16.18 -8.68
CA VAL A 207 -5.08 16.79 -9.99
C VAL A 207 -6.55 17.16 -10.15
N PHE A 208 -6.82 18.45 -10.32
CA PHE A 208 -8.15 18.99 -10.50
C PHE A 208 -8.34 19.47 -11.95
N CYS A 209 -9.44 19.06 -12.59
CA CYS A 209 -9.82 19.58 -13.89
C CYS A 209 -10.84 20.71 -13.75
N GLU A 210 -10.48 21.93 -14.15
CA GLU A 210 -11.38 23.08 -14.07
C GLU A 210 -12.63 22.93 -14.97
N THR A 211 -12.52 22.17 -16.06
CA THR A 211 -13.59 22.01 -17.05
C THR A 211 -14.66 21.01 -16.61
N CYS A 212 -14.27 19.80 -16.21
CA CYS A 212 -15.22 18.77 -15.77
C CYS A 212 -15.37 18.67 -14.25
N ARG A 213 -14.64 19.49 -13.49
CA ARG A 213 -14.63 19.52 -12.02
C ARG A 213 -14.26 18.19 -11.36
N SER A 214 -13.67 17.26 -12.11
CA SER A 214 -13.25 15.96 -11.60
C SER A 214 -11.89 16.06 -10.90
N PHE A 215 -11.74 15.25 -9.85
CA PHE A 215 -10.49 15.08 -9.11
C PHE A 215 -9.82 13.75 -9.49
N CYS A 216 -8.50 13.72 -9.43
CA CYS A 216 -7.69 12.54 -9.63
C CYS A 216 -6.54 12.53 -8.61
N HIS A 217 -6.28 11.39 -7.97
CA HIS A 217 -5.06 11.23 -7.17
C HIS A 217 -3.85 11.56 -8.03
N ARG A 218 -2.87 12.26 -7.46
CA ARG A 218 -1.64 12.62 -8.18
C ARG A 218 -0.96 11.42 -8.81
N GLN A 219 -0.80 10.34 -8.04
CA GLN A 219 -0.15 9.12 -8.50
C GLN A 219 -0.96 8.38 -9.57
N CYS A 220 -2.30 8.41 -9.51
CA CYS A 220 -3.15 7.92 -10.59
C CYS A 220 -2.89 8.71 -11.88
N GLY A 221 -2.81 10.04 -11.79
CA GLY A 221 -2.47 10.90 -12.92
C GLY A 221 -1.09 10.61 -13.51
N LEU A 222 -0.07 10.47 -12.66
CA LEU A 222 1.29 10.12 -13.10
C LEU A 222 1.35 8.76 -13.80
N LYS A 223 0.62 7.76 -13.30
CA LYS A 223 0.54 6.42 -13.92
C LYS A 223 -0.11 6.49 -15.31
N ILE A 224 -1.17 7.29 -15.48
CA ILE A 224 -1.78 7.50 -16.80
C ILE A 224 -0.76 8.12 -17.75
N ILE A 225 -0.08 9.19 -17.35
CA ILE A 225 0.93 9.86 -18.19
C ILE A 225 2.05 8.90 -18.59
N LYS A 226 2.57 8.10 -17.66
CA LYS A 226 3.62 7.10 -17.96
C LYS A 226 3.14 6.00 -18.91
N SER A 227 1.88 5.60 -18.83
CA SER A 227 1.32 4.51 -19.65
C SER A 227 1.05 4.90 -21.11
N VAL A 228 0.88 6.20 -21.38
CA VAL A 228 0.52 6.71 -22.70
C VAL A 228 1.78 7.13 -23.45
N ARG A 229 2.11 6.41 -24.53
CA ARG A 229 3.27 6.72 -25.38
C ARG A 229 3.07 7.97 -26.26
N THR A 230 1.85 8.50 -26.33
CA THR A 230 1.51 9.69 -27.13
C THR A 230 1.70 10.97 -26.32
N GLU A 231 2.12 12.06 -26.98
CA GLU A 231 2.47 13.34 -26.33
C GLU A 231 1.31 14.05 -25.58
N ARG A 232 0.06 13.59 -25.74
CA ARG A 232 -1.10 14.21 -25.08
C ARG A 232 -2.00 13.17 -24.43
N VAL A 233 -2.14 13.27 -23.11
CA VAL A 233 -3.15 12.57 -22.31
C VAL A 233 -4.36 13.48 -22.17
N LEU A 234 -5.57 12.91 -22.29
CA LEU A 234 -6.82 13.65 -22.07
C LEU A 234 -7.35 13.39 -20.65
N CYS A 235 -8.13 14.34 -20.14
CA CYS A 235 -8.73 14.23 -18.82
C CYS A 235 -9.66 12.99 -18.76
N PRO A 236 -9.50 12.09 -17.77
CA PRO A 236 -10.36 10.91 -17.62
C PRO A 236 -11.77 11.24 -17.11
N GLY A 237 -12.06 12.51 -16.81
CA GLY A 237 -13.34 12.96 -16.30
C GLY A 237 -14.45 13.04 -17.35
N LYS A 238 -15.67 13.24 -16.87
CA LYS A 238 -16.88 13.44 -17.69
C LYS A 238 -17.51 14.79 -17.39
N LEU A 239 -18.01 15.45 -18.42
CA LEU A 239 -18.78 16.68 -18.30
C LEU A 239 -20.17 16.42 -17.69
N ALA A 240 -20.86 17.48 -17.30
CA ALA A 240 -22.25 17.39 -16.82
C ALA A 240 -23.21 16.79 -17.88
N SER A 241 -22.87 16.88 -19.17
CA SER A 241 -23.59 16.22 -20.28
C SER A 241 -23.41 14.69 -20.31
N GLY A 242 -22.45 14.15 -19.54
CA GLY A 242 -22.04 12.75 -19.57
C GLY A 242 -20.95 12.44 -20.60
N GLU A 243 -20.59 13.40 -21.46
CA GLU A 243 -19.54 13.27 -22.46
C GLU A 243 -18.13 13.29 -21.83
N SER A 244 -17.17 12.64 -22.47
CA SER A 244 -15.78 12.63 -22.02
C SER A 244 -15.15 14.02 -22.08
N CYS A 245 -14.36 14.37 -21.08
CA CYS A 245 -13.61 15.61 -21.07
C CYS A 245 -12.47 15.55 -22.11
N SER A 246 -12.40 16.55 -23.00
CA SER A 246 -11.41 16.64 -24.07
C SER A 246 -10.20 17.51 -23.73
N VAL A 247 -10.12 18.00 -22.49
CA VAL A 247 -9.02 18.87 -22.05
C VAL A 247 -7.76 18.05 -21.81
N ALA A 248 -6.62 18.63 -22.17
CA ALA A 248 -5.32 18.03 -21.93
C ALA A 248 -5.10 17.83 -20.42
N PHE A 249 -4.69 16.62 -20.06
CA PHE A 249 -4.45 16.21 -18.69
C PHE A 249 -3.00 16.51 -18.32
N HIS A 250 -2.83 17.35 -17.30
CA HIS A 250 -1.54 17.74 -16.78
C HIS A 250 -1.48 17.47 -15.28
N VAL A 251 -0.40 16.85 -14.83
CA VAL A 251 -0.09 16.74 -13.40
C VAL A 251 0.88 17.89 -13.10
N PRO A 252 0.53 18.85 -12.23
CA PRO A 252 1.45 19.92 -11.86
C PRO A 252 2.74 19.36 -11.26
N ASP A 253 3.86 19.99 -11.61
CA ASP A 253 5.12 19.74 -10.91
C ASP A 253 4.95 20.10 -9.43
N SER A 254 5.46 19.24 -8.55
CA SER A 254 5.44 19.44 -7.11
C SER A 254 6.47 20.51 -6.72
N THR A 255 6.25 21.77 -7.08
CA THR A 255 7.16 22.90 -6.79
C THR A 255 6.68 23.79 -5.64
N ASN A 256 5.98 23.22 -4.65
CA ASN A 256 5.73 23.91 -3.38
C ASN A 256 5.80 22.94 -2.21
N GLY A 257 7.01 22.78 -1.68
CA GLY A 257 7.31 21.97 -0.49
C GLY A 257 8.80 21.94 -0.22
N VAL A 258 9.37 23.10 0.15
CA VAL A 258 10.73 23.30 0.71
C VAL A 258 11.87 22.68 -0.10
N GLU A 259 12.75 23.53 -0.64
CA GLU A 259 14.06 23.14 -1.19
C GLU A 259 14.79 22.13 -0.28
N ARG A 260 14.74 20.85 -0.63
CA ARG A 260 15.81 19.90 -0.29
C ARG A 260 16.64 19.72 -1.54
N GLY A 261 17.62 20.59 -1.69
CA GLY A 261 18.69 20.39 -2.65
C GLY A 261 19.38 19.05 -2.39
N ARG A 262 19.30 18.14 -3.36
CA ARG A 262 20.36 17.20 -3.71
C ARG A 262 20.06 16.57 -5.07
N LYS A 263 20.77 17.06 -6.09
CA LYS A 263 21.10 16.25 -7.27
C LYS A 263 21.85 15.01 -6.78
N GLY A 264 21.25 13.85 -6.91
CA GLY A 264 21.83 12.56 -6.59
C GLY A 264 21.03 11.45 -7.24
N SER A 265 21.74 10.48 -7.82
CA SER A 265 21.26 9.25 -8.45
C SER A 265 19.93 8.70 -7.88
N HIS A 266 19.03 8.23 -8.76
CA HIS A 266 17.82 7.47 -8.42
C HIS A 266 18.13 6.40 -7.37
N ARG A 267 17.83 6.70 -6.10
CA ARG A 267 17.73 5.72 -5.02
C ARG A 267 16.34 5.92 -4.42
N ARG A 268 15.46 4.94 -4.65
CA ARG A 268 14.18 4.83 -3.93
C ARG A 268 14.48 5.01 -2.44
N HIS A 269 13.83 5.97 -1.77
CA HIS A 269 14.04 6.18 -0.34
C HIS A 269 13.35 5.06 0.44
N ILE A 270 14.08 4.00 0.75
CA ILE A 270 13.61 2.95 1.66
C ILE A 270 13.51 3.58 3.05
N VAL A 271 12.30 3.67 3.59
CA VAL A 271 12.03 4.06 4.98
C VAL A 271 11.45 2.83 5.63
N ASN A 272 12.33 2.00 6.20
CA ASN A 272 11.94 0.84 6.98
C ASN A 272 12.30 1.11 8.44
N ASP A 273 11.32 1.53 9.23
CA ASP A 273 11.45 1.71 10.69
C ASP A 273 11.11 0.42 11.46
N PHE A 274 11.05 -0.73 10.76
CA PHE A 274 10.72 -2.01 11.38
C PHE A 274 11.99 -2.67 11.93
N GLU A 275 12.10 -2.79 13.25
CA GLU A 275 13.12 -3.61 13.88
C GLU A 275 12.99 -5.06 13.40
N GLU A 276 14.03 -5.60 12.75
CA GLU A 276 14.11 -6.96 12.21
C GLU A 276 14.16 -8.04 13.31
N GLN A 277 13.16 -8.10 14.20
CA GLN A 277 13.12 -9.10 15.28
C GLN A 277 12.58 -10.47 14.82
N HIS A 278 12.07 -10.60 13.59
CA HIS A 278 11.43 -11.84 13.10
C HIS A 278 12.36 -12.81 12.36
N GLU A 279 13.66 -12.51 12.21
CA GLU A 279 14.59 -13.38 11.46
C GLU A 279 15.01 -14.65 12.21
N SER A 280 14.66 -14.78 13.50
CA SER A 280 15.12 -15.89 14.36
C SER A 280 14.36 -17.20 14.18
N ASP A 281 13.15 -17.21 13.61
CA ASP A 281 12.29 -18.41 13.57
C ASP A 281 12.40 -19.23 12.27
N VAL A 282 13.10 -18.72 11.25
CA VAL A 282 13.22 -19.40 9.95
C VAL A 282 14.19 -20.59 9.99
N ALA A 283 15.00 -20.72 11.05
CA ALA A 283 16.10 -21.68 11.13
C ALA A 283 15.81 -23.02 11.86
N LEU A 284 14.59 -23.28 12.37
CA LEU A 284 14.37 -24.41 13.31
C LEU A 284 13.49 -25.59 12.86
N HIS A 285 13.08 -25.69 11.58
CA HIS A 285 12.27 -26.84 11.13
C HIS A 285 12.93 -27.81 10.12
N SER A 286 14.24 -27.72 9.89
CA SER A 286 14.98 -28.65 9.02
C SER A 286 15.67 -29.82 9.74
N THR A 287 15.11 -30.31 10.85
CA THR A 287 15.56 -31.59 11.45
C THR A 287 14.41 -32.57 11.63
N GLU A 288 13.93 -33.14 10.53
CA GLU A 288 13.38 -34.50 10.57
C GLU A 288 14.54 -35.46 10.86
N ARG A 289 14.73 -35.80 12.14
CA ARG A 289 15.54 -36.97 12.51
C ARG A 289 14.70 -38.22 12.33
N SER A 290 15.09 -38.98 11.31
CA SER A 290 14.88 -40.41 11.19
C SER A 290 15.11 -41.14 12.51
N HIS A 291 14.07 -41.81 12.99
CA HIS A 291 14.26 -43.00 13.83
C HIS A 291 13.60 -44.18 13.12
N ASP A 292 14.45 -44.91 12.40
CA ASP A 292 14.24 -46.32 12.14
C ASP A 292 14.07 -47.05 13.48
N ALA A 293 12.96 -47.74 13.65
CA ALA A 293 12.85 -48.87 14.55
C ALA A 293 12.30 -50.05 13.75
N LYS A 294 13.21 -50.93 13.31
CA LYS A 294 12.89 -52.31 12.96
C LYS A 294 12.68 -53.09 14.26
N VAL A 295 11.63 -53.92 14.24
CA VAL A 295 11.29 -55.10 15.07
C VAL A 295 12.07 -55.29 16.37
#